data_AF-A0A960CHJ9-F1
#
_entry.id   AF-A0A960CHJ9-F1
#
_cell.length_a   1.000
_cell.length_b   1.000
_cell.length_c   1.000
_cell.angle_alpha   90.00
_cell.angle_beta   90.00
_cell.angle_gamma   90.00
#
_symmetry.space_group_name_H-M   'P 1'
#
loop_
_entity.id
_entity.type
_entity.pdbx_description
1 polymer ?
#
loop_
_entity_poly.entity_id
_entity_poly.type
_entity_poly.pdbx_seq_one_letter_code
_entity_poly.pdbx_strand_id
1 'polypeptide(L)'
;MRDHKNGVPTSVTSIPLVDTDAMPPNPSIGDLVKDATAQVSTLVRAEVELAKSEITRDVKKGLTGSVFFILALVVLLYSTFFMFFFLAELLANWMPRWAAFLIVFILMLVMTAAFGLLGYLKVRKIRGPQETIASVKETTAALTPAPYRSPTAVPAVQAPDQTPA
;
A
#
# COMPACT_ATOMS: atom_id res chain seq x y z
N MET A 1 -21.60 44.14 -55.07
CA MET A 1 -22.33 43.29 -54.09
C MET A 1 -21.33 42.29 -53.53
N ARG A 2 -21.25 42.18 -52.20
CA ARG A 2 -20.14 41.56 -51.44
C ARG A 2 -20.22 40.03 -51.46
N ASP A 3 -19.12 39.37 -51.82
CA ASP A 3 -18.85 37.94 -51.62
C ASP A 3 -18.49 37.73 -50.13
N HIS A 4 -19.24 36.88 -49.44
CA HIS A 4 -18.93 36.43 -48.07
C HIS A 4 -18.70 34.92 -48.10
N LYS A 5 -17.45 34.50 -48.34
CA LYS A 5 -16.96 33.17 -48.00
C LYS A 5 -16.55 33.16 -46.52
N ASN A 6 -17.52 32.91 -45.65
CA ASN A 6 -17.24 32.58 -44.25
C ASN A 6 -16.70 31.15 -44.17
N GLY A 7 -15.40 31.01 -43.98
CA GLY A 7 -14.74 29.75 -43.64
C GLY A 7 -14.96 29.41 -42.17
N VAL A 8 -15.95 28.57 -41.87
CA VAL A 8 -16.08 27.91 -40.58
C VAL A 8 -15.48 26.50 -40.69
N PRO A 9 -14.39 26.17 -39.99
CA PRO A 9 -13.93 24.80 -39.90
C PRO A 9 -14.96 23.98 -39.11
N THR A 10 -15.67 23.09 -39.80
CA THR A 10 -16.64 22.12 -39.26
C THR A 10 -15.96 20.90 -38.64
N SER A 11 -14.91 21.10 -37.85
CA SER A 11 -14.35 20.06 -37.00
C SER A 11 -14.73 20.35 -35.54
N VAL A 12 -16.03 20.33 -35.28
CA VAL A 12 -16.52 20.20 -33.91
C VAL A 12 -16.20 18.77 -33.51
N THR A 13 -15.22 18.64 -32.63
CA THR A 13 -14.88 17.41 -31.91
C THR A 13 -16.18 16.77 -31.45
N SER A 14 -16.59 15.71 -32.13
CA SER A 14 -17.77 14.94 -31.77
C SER A 14 -17.47 14.33 -30.42
N ILE A 15 -18.05 14.93 -29.38
CA ILE A 15 -18.39 14.22 -28.15
C ILE A 15 -18.96 12.88 -28.62
N PRO A 16 -18.42 11.72 -28.17
CA PRO A 16 -19.05 10.46 -28.49
C PRO A 16 -20.43 10.49 -27.82
N LEU A 17 -21.44 10.90 -28.59
CA LEU A 17 -22.81 10.57 -28.26
C LEU A 17 -22.81 9.04 -28.28
N VAL A 18 -22.91 8.43 -27.11
CA VAL A 18 -23.50 7.10 -27.03
C VAL A 18 -24.86 7.24 -27.70
N ASP A 19 -25.02 6.64 -28.88
CA ASP A 19 -26.29 6.62 -29.60
C ASP A 19 -27.34 6.08 -28.63
N THR A 20 -28.21 6.97 -28.17
CA THR A 20 -29.29 6.61 -27.24
C THR A 20 -30.38 5.82 -28.00
N ASP A 21 -30.31 5.80 -29.33
CA ASP A 21 -31.20 5.06 -30.24
C ASP A 21 -30.80 3.58 -30.44
N ALA A 22 -29.71 3.11 -29.83
CA ALA A 22 -29.37 1.69 -29.77
C ALA A 22 -30.00 0.96 -28.56
N MET A 23 -30.80 1.65 -27.74
CA MET A 23 -31.51 1.04 -26.62
C MET A 23 -32.90 0.59 -27.09
N PRO A 24 -33.27 -0.69 -26.95
CA PRO A 24 -34.61 -1.15 -27.29
C PRO A 24 -35.65 -0.34 -26.48
N PRO A 25 -36.80 0.05 -27.06
CA PRO A 25 -37.79 0.97 -26.47
C PRO A 25 -38.45 0.51 -25.15
N ASN A 26 -38.04 -0.64 -24.60
CA ASN A 26 -38.30 -1.09 -23.24
C ASN A 26 -37.12 -1.95 -22.77
N PRO A 27 -36.07 -1.36 -22.17
CA PRO A 27 -34.99 -2.15 -21.58
C PRO A 27 -35.57 -3.02 -20.46
N SER A 28 -35.23 -4.31 -20.46
CA SER A 28 -35.67 -5.19 -19.40
C SER A 28 -35.01 -4.79 -18.07
N ILE A 29 -35.60 -5.13 -16.94
CA ILE A 29 -34.98 -4.91 -15.62
C ILE A 29 -33.57 -5.53 -15.57
N GLY A 30 -33.34 -6.63 -16.30
CA GLY A 30 -32.03 -7.26 -16.43
C GLY A 30 -31.01 -6.39 -17.17
N ASP A 31 -31.43 -5.68 -18.22
CA ASP A 31 -30.56 -4.78 -18.98
C ASP A 31 -30.18 -3.54 -18.16
N LEU A 32 -31.12 -2.99 -17.39
CA LEU A 32 -30.87 -1.86 -16.48
C LEU A 32 -29.90 -2.22 -15.35
N VAL A 33 -30.05 -3.40 -14.76
CA VAL A 33 -29.13 -3.89 -13.71
C VAL A 33 -27.73 -4.15 -14.28
N LYS A 34 -27.65 -4.70 -15.49
CA LYS A 34 -26.38 -4.93 -16.19
C LYS A 34 -25.65 -3.61 -16.47
N ASP A 35 -26.35 -2.59 -16.98
CA ASP A 35 -25.77 -1.28 -17.26
C ASP A 35 -25.37 -0.55 -15.98
N ALA A 36 -26.20 -0.56 -14.94
CA ALA A 36 -25.86 0.03 -13.64
C ALA A 36 -24.62 -0.64 -13.03
N THR A 37 -24.52 -1.98 -13.11
CA THR A 37 -23.35 -2.73 -12.62
C THR A 37 -22.10 -2.41 -13.43
N ALA A 38 -22.23 -2.25 -14.76
CA ALA A 38 -21.13 -1.84 -15.63
C ALA A 38 -20.62 -0.43 -15.30
N GLN A 39 -21.52 0.52 -15.00
CA GLN A 39 -21.15 1.89 -14.60
C GLN A 39 -20.45 1.92 -13.24
N VAL A 40 -20.96 1.16 -12.26
CA VAL A 40 -20.30 1.02 -10.94
C VAL A 40 -18.91 0.40 -11.11
N SER A 41 -18.77 -0.65 -11.93
CA SER A 41 -17.47 -1.25 -12.21
C SER A 41 -16.50 -0.26 -12.86
N THR A 42 -17.00 0.64 -13.71
CA THR A 42 -16.19 1.68 -14.37
C THR A 42 -15.73 2.74 -13.37
N LEU A 43 -16.62 3.19 -12.47
CA LEU A 43 -16.28 4.12 -11.39
C LEU A 43 -15.24 3.55 -10.44
N VAL A 44 -15.44 2.31 -9.97
CA VAL A 44 -14.47 1.64 -9.08
C VAL A 44 -13.11 1.51 -9.77
N ARG A 45 -13.09 1.17 -11.06
CA ARG A 45 -11.85 1.10 -11.83
C ARG A 45 -11.16 2.47 -11.92
N ALA A 46 -11.91 3.53 -12.17
CA ALA A 46 -11.39 4.89 -12.23
C ALA A 46 -10.82 5.36 -10.89
N GLU A 47 -11.52 5.08 -9.78
CA GLU A 47 -11.05 5.42 -8.42
C GLU A 47 -9.76 4.67 -8.07
N VAL A 48 -9.68 3.38 -8.44
CA VAL A 48 -8.46 2.57 -8.27
C VAL A 48 -7.32 3.07 -9.13
N GLU A 49 -7.57 3.46 -10.38
CA GLU A 49 -6.56 4.03 -11.28
C GLU A 49 -6.04 5.37 -10.77
N LEU A 50 -6.92 6.22 -10.25
CA LEU A 50 -6.57 7.48 -9.61
C LEU A 50 -5.71 7.23 -8.36
N ALA A 51 -6.18 6.41 -7.42
CA ALA A 51 -5.46 6.06 -6.21
C ALA A 51 -4.09 5.45 -6.51
N LYS A 52 -4.01 4.57 -7.52
CA LYS A 52 -2.75 4.00 -7.99
C LYS A 52 -1.80 5.07 -8.52
N SER A 53 -2.31 6.06 -9.27
CA SER A 53 -1.51 7.15 -9.81
C SER A 53 -0.96 8.07 -8.70
N GLU A 54 -1.78 8.36 -7.68
CA GLU A 54 -1.41 9.19 -6.54
C GLU A 54 -0.37 8.50 -5.67
N ILE A 55 -0.62 7.23 -5.29
CA ILE A 55 0.34 6.41 -4.56
C ILE A 55 1.66 6.31 -5.34
N THR A 56 1.61 6.04 -6.64
CA THR A 56 2.84 5.94 -7.46
C THR A 56 3.58 7.27 -7.51
N ARG A 57 2.87 8.40 -7.61
CA ARG A 57 3.46 9.74 -7.60
C ARG A 57 4.12 10.04 -6.26
N ASP A 58 3.48 9.69 -5.15
CA ASP A 58 4.00 9.95 -3.81
C ASP A 58 5.16 9.03 -3.46
N VAL A 59 5.11 7.76 -3.86
CA VAL A 59 6.25 6.84 -3.79
C VAL A 59 7.43 7.40 -4.60
N LYS A 60 7.20 7.92 -5.81
CA LYS A 60 8.27 8.50 -6.63
C LYS A 60 8.89 9.76 -6.01
N LYS A 61 8.06 10.64 -5.42
CA LYS A 61 8.54 11.81 -4.66
C LYS A 61 9.34 11.38 -3.43
N GLY A 62 8.81 10.44 -2.65
CA GLY A 62 9.48 9.88 -1.48
C GLY A 62 10.81 9.22 -1.83
N LEU A 63 10.86 8.47 -2.93
CA LEU A 63 12.08 7.87 -3.44
C LEU A 63 13.11 8.92 -3.82
N THR A 64 12.70 9.96 -4.54
CA THR A 64 13.61 11.07 -4.90
C THR A 64 14.13 11.78 -3.65
N GLY A 65 13.28 12.00 -2.64
CA GLY A 65 13.69 12.56 -1.35
C GLY A 65 14.67 11.66 -0.58
N SER A 66 14.48 10.34 -0.65
CA SER A 66 15.34 9.37 0.03
C SER A 66 16.78 9.37 -0.49
N VAL A 67 17.02 9.77 -1.75
CA VAL A 67 18.36 9.87 -2.33
C VAL A 67 19.24 10.81 -1.51
N PHE A 68 18.73 11.98 -1.14
CA PHE A 68 19.48 12.93 -0.30
C PHE A 68 19.77 12.37 1.08
N PHE A 69 18.84 11.60 1.64
CA PHE A 69 19.05 10.96 2.94
C PHE A 69 20.13 9.88 2.86
N ILE A 70 20.14 9.07 1.80
CA ILE A 70 21.19 8.08 1.54
C ILE A 70 22.55 8.78 1.39
N LEU A 71 22.62 9.84 0.58
CA LEU A 71 23.84 10.63 0.42
C LEU A 71 24.31 11.24 1.74
N ALA A 72 23.40 11.81 2.53
CA ALA A 72 23.71 12.37 3.84
C ALA A 72 24.24 11.30 4.81
N LEU A 73 23.64 10.10 4.84
CA LEU A 73 24.12 8.99 5.66
C LEU A 73 25.50 8.49 5.22
N VAL A 74 25.76 8.41 3.90
CA VAL A 74 27.07 8.03 3.37
C VAL A 74 28.14 9.05 3.76
N VAL A 75 27.84 10.35 3.61
CA VAL A 75 28.74 11.43 4.03
C VAL A 75 28.97 11.36 5.53
N LEU A 76 27.91 11.24 6.34
CA LEU A 76 28.02 11.13 7.80
C LEU A 76 28.85 9.92 8.24
N LEU A 77 28.68 8.77 7.58
CA LEU A 77 29.45 7.56 7.84
C LEU A 77 30.94 7.79 7.56
N TYR A 78 31.29 8.38 6.40
CA TYR A 78 32.68 8.71 6.05
C TYR A 78 33.27 9.79 6.97
N SER A 79 32.49 10.82 7.31
CA SER A 79 32.89 11.88 8.24
C SER A 79 33.20 11.35 9.62
N THR A 80 32.50 10.31 10.08
CA THR A 80 32.76 9.68 11.39
C THR A 80 34.18 9.10 11.47
N PHE A 81 34.69 8.50 10.39
CA PHE A 81 36.08 8.02 10.33
C PHE A 81 37.09 9.17 10.51
N PHE A 82 36.89 10.27 9.78
CA PHE A 82 37.73 11.47 9.92
C PHE A 82 37.59 12.15 11.28
N MET A 83 36.40 12.12 11.88
CA MET A 83 36.15 12.67 13.22
C MET A 83 36.99 11.95 14.29
N PHE A 84 37.04 10.61 14.26
CA PHE A 84 37.88 9.86 15.20
C PHE A 84 39.38 10.09 14.96
N PHE A 85 39.80 10.17 13.70
CA PHE A 85 41.19 10.51 13.37
C PHE A 85 41.56 11.90 13.87
N PHE A 86 40.71 12.89 13.60
CA PHE A 86 40.87 14.25 14.11
C PHE A 86 40.93 14.27 15.64
N LEU A 87 40.05 13.54 16.32
CA LEU A 87 40.05 13.46 17.77
C LEU A 87 41.35 12.86 18.32
N ALA A 88 41.87 11.82 17.66
CA ALA A 88 43.16 11.22 18.02
C ALA A 88 44.32 12.20 17.83
N GLU A 89 44.37 12.92 16.70
CA GLU A 89 45.44 13.90 16.46
C GLU A 89 45.28 15.14 17.36
N LEU A 90 44.05 15.52 17.70
CA LEU A 90 43.77 16.56 18.68
C LEU A 90 44.37 16.17 20.03
N LEU A 91 44.06 14.96 20.54
CA LEU A 91 44.62 14.44 21.79
C LEU A 91 46.15 14.31 21.74
N ALA A 92 46.72 14.00 20.58
CA ALA A 92 48.16 13.91 20.39
C ALA A 92 48.93 15.22 20.65
N ASN A 93 48.25 16.38 20.74
CA ASN A 93 48.89 17.63 21.17
C ASN A 93 49.27 17.63 22.66
N TRP A 94 48.62 16.83 23.50
CA TRP A 94 48.88 16.78 24.95
C TRP A 94 49.58 15.50 25.40
N MET A 95 49.70 14.48 24.56
CA MET A 95 50.27 13.17 24.93
C MET A 95 50.89 12.45 23.71
N PRO A 96 51.66 11.36 23.93
CA PRO A 96 52.22 10.59 22.82
C PRO A 96 51.14 10.10 21.85
N ARG A 97 51.41 10.22 20.55
CA ARG A 97 50.44 9.87 19.49
C ARG A 97 49.86 8.46 19.67
N TRP A 98 50.68 7.47 19.98
CA TRP A 98 50.21 6.09 20.19
C TRP A 98 49.17 5.97 21.31
N ALA A 99 49.32 6.73 22.41
CA ALA A 99 48.40 6.71 23.54
C ALA A 99 47.07 7.39 23.18
N ALA A 100 47.12 8.50 22.43
CA ALA A 100 45.92 9.20 21.96
C ALA A 100 45.05 8.29 21.08
N PHE A 101 45.65 7.58 20.12
CA PHE A 101 44.93 6.62 19.28
C PHE A 101 44.33 5.46 20.09
N LEU A 102 45.03 4.98 21.13
CA LEU A 102 44.53 3.91 22.00
C LEU A 102 43.30 4.38 22.81
N ILE A 103 43.32 5.60 23.34
CA ILE A 103 42.17 6.18 24.06
C ILE A 103 40.96 6.31 23.14
N VAL A 104 41.14 6.84 21.92
CA VAL A 104 40.05 6.95 20.95
C VAL A 104 39.52 5.58 20.54
N PHE A 105 40.38 4.58 20.40
CA PHE A 105 39.97 3.21 20.13
C PHE A 105 39.09 2.63 21.25
N ILE A 106 39.46 2.81 22.52
CA ILE A 106 38.64 2.39 23.66
C ILE A 106 37.29 3.12 23.65
N LEU A 107 37.29 4.43 23.37
CA LEU A 107 36.06 5.22 23.25
C LEU A 107 35.13 4.65 22.15
N MET A 108 35.69 4.25 21.01
CA MET A 108 34.93 3.61 19.93
C MET A 108 34.33 2.27 20.36
N LEU A 109 35.04 1.44 21.12
CA LEU A 109 34.49 0.19 21.65
C LEU A 109 33.32 0.44 22.61
N VAL A 110 33.44 1.45 23.48
CA VAL A 110 32.35 1.83 24.40
C VAL A 110 31.13 2.32 23.62
N MET A 111 31.32 3.20 22.62
CA MET A 111 30.22 3.65 21.76
C MET A 111 29.58 2.50 20.99
N THR A 112 30.39 1.59 20.45
CA THR A 112 29.89 0.41 19.71
C THR A 112 29.07 -0.49 20.62
N ALA A 113 29.53 -0.75 21.83
CA ALA A 113 28.78 -1.53 22.82
C ALA A 113 27.45 -0.85 23.20
N ALA A 114 27.46 0.48 23.41
CA ALA A 114 26.26 1.24 23.73
C ALA A 114 25.23 1.20 22.58
N PHE A 115 25.65 1.51 21.35
CA PHE A 115 24.75 1.48 20.18
C PHE A 115 24.28 0.06 19.85
N GLY A 116 25.16 -0.94 19.95
CA GLY A 116 24.82 -2.34 19.77
C GLY A 116 23.76 -2.80 20.78
N LEU A 117 23.92 -2.41 22.05
CA LEU A 117 22.95 -2.73 23.10
C LEU A 117 21.61 -2.01 22.87
N LEU A 118 21.62 -0.71 22.57
CA LEU A 118 20.39 0.04 22.28
C LEU A 118 19.67 -0.52 21.05
N GLY A 119 20.41 -0.86 19.99
CA GLY A 119 19.88 -1.51 18.80
C GLY A 119 19.27 -2.86 19.12
N TYR A 120 19.98 -3.71 19.88
CA TYR A 120 19.49 -5.00 20.31
C TYR A 120 18.20 -4.88 21.15
N LEU A 121 18.16 -3.97 22.12
CA LEU A 121 16.99 -3.71 22.95
C LEU A 121 15.80 -3.23 22.13
N LYS A 122 16.04 -2.37 21.13
CA LYS A 122 14.99 -1.87 20.24
C LYS A 122 14.41 -2.99 19.38
N VAL A 123 15.27 -3.80 18.74
CA VAL A 123 14.87 -4.94 17.91
C VAL A 123 14.11 -5.98 18.74
N ARG A 124 14.59 -6.29 19.93
CA ARG A 124 13.94 -7.24 20.84
C ARG A 124 12.55 -6.79 21.30
N LYS A 125 12.30 -5.47 21.33
CA LYS A 125 10.99 -4.90 21.67
C LYS A 125 9.99 -4.94 20.51
N ILE A 126 10.44 -5.13 19.28
CA ILE A 126 9.57 -5.33 18.12
C ILE A 126 9.00 -6.75 18.20
N ARG A 127 7.87 -6.89 18.90
CA ARG A 127 7.01 -8.07 18.76
C ARG A 127 6.41 -8.03 17.36
N GLY A 128 6.54 -9.12 16.59
CA GLY A 128 5.96 -9.22 15.25
C GLY A 128 4.45 -8.95 15.25
N PRO A 129 3.82 -8.75 14.08
CA PRO A 129 2.41 -8.37 13.97
C PRO A 129 1.49 -9.54 14.34
N GLN A 130 1.40 -9.85 15.63
CA GLN A 130 0.61 -10.95 16.18
C GLN A 130 -0.88 -10.73 15.90
N GLU A 131 -1.36 -9.49 16.00
CA GLU A 131 -2.74 -9.11 15.71
C GLU A 131 -3.11 -9.34 14.24
N THR A 132 -2.21 -9.00 13.30
CA THR A 132 -2.43 -9.25 11.88
C THR A 132 -2.43 -10.74 11.57
N ILE A 133 -1.53 -11.51 12.19
CA ILE A 133 -1.49 -12.97 12.03
C ILE A 133 -2.76 -13.60 12.63
N ALA A 134 -3.25 -13.11 13.76
CA ALA A 134 -4.49 -13.57 14.39
C ALA A 134 -5.71 -13.28 13.51
N SER A 135 -5.84 -12.05 13.01
CA SER A 135 -6.95 -11.64 12.13
C SER A 135 -6.98 -12.45 10.81
N VAL A 136 -5.82 -12.72 10.21
CA VAL A 136 -5.73 -13.56 9.00
C VAL A 136 -6.12 -15.01 9.31
N LYS A 137 -5.74 -15.54 10.48
CA LYS A 137 -6.14 -16.88 10.92
C LYS A 137 -7.64 -16.98 11.16
N GLU A 138 -8.26 -15.99 11.80
CA GLU A 138 -9.72 -15.94 11.99
C GLU A 138 -10.46 -15.84 10.66
N THR A 139 -9.98 -15.00 9.75
CA THR A 139 -10.59 -14.87 8.41
C THR A 139 -10.48 -16.19 7.64
N THR A 140 -9.35 -16.88 7.72
CA THR A 140 -9.17 -18.20 7.09
C THR A 140 -10.05 -19.27 7.73
N ALA A 141 -10.21 -19.24 9.05
CA ALA A 141 -11.10 -20.15 9.77
C ALA A 141 -12.58 -19.92 9.42
N ALA A 142 -13.00 -18.67 9.25
CA ALA A 142 -14.36 -18.32 8.83
C ALA A 142 -14.66 -18.69 7.37
N LEU A 143 -13.63 -18.73 6.51
CA LEU A 143 -13.75 -19.08 5.10
C LEU A 143 -13.58 -20.57 4.82
N THR A 144 -13.19 -21.39 5.81
CA THR A 144 -13.11 -22.84 5.66
C THR A 144 -14.52 -23.44 5.70
N PRO A 145 -15.04 -24.01 4.61
CA PRO A 145 -16.40 -24.54 4.58
C PRO A 145 -16.50 -25.75 5.51
N ALA A 146 -17.39 -25.69 6.51
CA ALA A 146 -17.76 -26.89 7.26
C ALA A 146 -18.36 -27.93 6.30
N PRO A 147 -18.01 -29.23 6.41
CA PRO A 147 -18.60 -30.26 5.57
C PRO A 147 -20.13 -30.20 5.70
N TYR A 148 -20.81 -30.11 4.56
CA TYR A 148 -22.27 -30.01 4.47
C TYR A 148 -22.90 -31.19 5.22
N ARG A 149 -23.41 -30.94 6.42
CA ARG A 149 -24.28 -31.91 7.10
C ARG A 149 -25.62 -31.80 6.37
N SER A 150 -25.87 -32.75 5.47
CA SER A 150 -27.14 -32.90 4.80
C SER A 150 -28.27 -32.86 5.84
N PRO A 151 -29.30 -32.01 5.66
CA PRO A 151 -30.48 -32.05 6.51
C PRO A 151 -31.20 -33.37 6.25
N THR A 152 -30.90 -34.40 7.05
CA THR A 152 -31.72 -35.60 7.09
C THR A 152 -33.10 -35.20 7.60
N ALA A 153 -34.05 -35.23 6.67
CA ALA A 153 -35.49 -35.37 6.86
C ALA A 153 -36.15 -34.41 7.86
N VAL A 154 -36.82 -33.39 7.31
CA VAL A 154 -37.95 -32.74 7.99
C VAL A 154 -38.97 -33.85 8.31
N PRO A 155 -39.42 -34.02 9.57
CA PRO A 155 -40.45 -35.00 9.87
C PRO A 155 -41.73 -34.61 9.12
N ALA A 156 -42.22 -35.52 8.28
CA ALA A 156 -43.47 -35.32 7.55
C ALA A 156 -44.60 -35.06 8.54
N VAL A 157 -45.20 -33.87 8.44
CA VAL A 157 -46.43 -33.52 9.16
C VAL A 157 -47.51 -34.51 8.72
N GLN A 158 -47.96 -35.36 9.66
CA GLN A 158 -49.05 -36.30 9.44
C GLN A 158 -50.35 -35.53 9.13
N ALA A 159 -50.93 -35.81 7.96
CA ALA A 159 -52.25 -35.32 7.58
C ALA A 159 -53.35 -36.11 8.34
N PRO A 160 -54.46 -35.47 8.75
CA PRO A 160 -55.49 -36.11 9.56
C PRO A 160 -56.35 -37.06 8.71
N ASP A 161 -56.56 -38.27 9.23
CA ASP A 161 -57.43 -39.31 8.69
C ASP A 161 -58.85 -38.78 8.42
N GLN A 162 -59.28 -38.87 7.16
CA GLN A 162 -60.68 -38.77 6.78
C GLN A 162 -61.21 -40.18 6.53
N THR A 163 -62.03 -40.70 7.44
CA THR A 163 -62.79 -41.93 7.25
C THR A 163 -64.26 -41.57 6.99
N PRO A 164 -64.86 -41.97 5.85
CA PRO A 164 -66.30 -41.88 5.67
C PRO A 164 -66.98 -43.23 5.90
N ALA A 165 -68.15 -43.14 6.56
CA ALA A 165 -69.26 -44.09 6.67
C ALA A 165 -69.06 -45.37 7.51
#